data_AF-A0A813KUQ3-F1
#
_entry.id   AF-A0A813KUQ3-F1
#
_cell.length_a   1.000
_cell.length_b   1.000
_cell.length_c   1.000
_cell.angle_alpha   90.00
_cell.angle_beta   90.00
_cell.angle_gamma   90.00
#
_symmetry.space_group_name_H-M   'P 1'
#
loop_
_entity.id
_entity.type
_entity.pdbx_description
1 polymer ?
#
loop_
_entity_poly.entity_id
_entity_poly.type
_entity_poly.pdbx_seq_one_letter_code
_entity_poly.pdbx_strand_id
1 'polypeptide(L)'
;MLEKQRRLEDEHQQRQQRELRESELKRKREPTKLHPKYRELIREYPFQPVRTNQGQFVNIILVRSQLSSPHHRQLYEKYKDEILFMGISSMEDYPLVPPNPYTGKWPADEYVGLFPGFLHMFRDTSVFPSHVKLLLMSQSDFSLPYPAQRMPKKYDFTFSGSDQDVNNDCVGWSSFAKNWTFAKEALEVMCGELGMTGVLVATKDKQNVKACSIPKVCEGKIVQTTFLDQRDFLNYVKQSRFLFVPQVHDASPRVATQALALDVPLLMNYNLIGGWKYLNEKTGEFFHDMSDFRESLP
;
A
#
# COMPACT_ATOMS: atom_id res chain seq x y z
N MET A 1 9.59 59.64 -34.53
CA MET A 1 10.28 58.48 -35.14
C MET A 1 10.95 57.58 -34.10
N LEU A 2 11.80 58.11 -33.21
CA LEU A 2 12.47 57.31 -32.16
C LEU A 2 11.53 56.47 -31.28
N GLU A 3 10.38 57.01 -30.90
CA GLU A 3 9.43 56.32 -30.00
C GLU A 3 8.74 55.12 -30.68
N LYS A 4 8.51 55.21 -31.99
CA LYS A 4 8.01 54.10 -32.80
C LYS A 4 9.05 52.99 -32.96
N GLN A 5 10.32 53.38 -33.05
CA GLN A 5 11.44 52.45 -33.17
C GLN A 5 11.70 51.69 -31.87
N ARG A 6 11.63 52.37 -30.71
CA ARG A 6 11.71 51.72 -29.38
C ARG A 6 10.57 50.72 -29.15
N ARG A 7 9.33 51.06 -29.51
CA ARG A 7 8.19 50.12 -29.39
C ARG A 7 8.37 48.86 -30.24
N LEU A 8 8.93 49.00 -31.45
CA LEU A 8 9.22 47.85 -32.32
C LEU A 8 10.34 46.97 -31.74
N GLU A 9 11.36 47.55 -31.11
CA GLU A 9 12.42 46.81 -30.43
C GLU A 9 11.90 46.06 -29.20
N ASP A 10 11.05 46.68 -28.39
CA ASP A 10 10.43 46.06 -27.23
C ASP A 10 9.50 44.89 -27.62
N GLU A 11 8.68 45.06 -28.67
CA GLU A 11 7.83 44.00 -29.22
C GLU A 11 8.66 42.83 -29.76
N HIS A 12 9.78 43.12 -30.41
CA HIS A 12 10.70 42.09 -30.90
C HIS A 12 11.32 41.29 -29.76
N GLN A 13 11.80 41.96 -28.70
CA GLN A 13 12.38 41.30 -27.53
C GLN A 13 11.34 40.44 -26.79
N GLN A 14 10.11 40.95 -26.62
CA GLN A 14 9.03 40.18 -25.99
C GLN A 14 8.64 38.95 -26.81
N ARG A 15 8.61 39.05 -28.15
CA ARG A 15 8.36 37.90 -29.03
C ARG A 15 9.46 36.85 -28.91
N GLN A 16 10.72 37.26 -28.92
CA GLN A 16 11.86 36.34 -28.74
C GLN A 16 11.83 35.63 -27.38
N GLN A 17 11.53 36.36 -26.29
CA GLN A 17 11.40 35.75 -24.96
C GLN A 17 10.25 34.75 -24.88
N ARG A 18 9.13 35.02 -25.56
CA ARG A 18 7.97 34.12 -25.61
C ARG A 18 8.30 32.86 -26.40
N GLU A 19 8.95 32.99 -27.56
CA GLU A 19 9.41 31.86 -28.37
C GLU A 19 10.43 31.00 -27.59
N LEU A 20 11.33 31.61 -26.83
CA LEU A 20 12.29 30.89 -25.98
C LEU A 20 11.57 30.05 -24.91
N ARG A 21 10.63 30.67 -24.17
CA ARG A 21 9.83 29.97 -23.15
C ARG A 21 8.96 28.87 -23.74
N GLU A 22 8.36 29.10 -24.91
CA GLU A 22 7.58 28.09 -25.61
C GLU A 22 8.48 26.94 -26.08
N SER A 23 9.71 27.21 -26.53
CA SER A 23 10.69 26.17 -26.91
C SER A 23 11.16 25.34 -25.71
N GLU A 24 11.37 25.98 -24.55
CA GLU A 24 11.73 25.30 -23.30
C GLU A 24 10.58 24.45 -22.78
N LEU A 25 9.34 24.95 -22.85
CA LEU A 25 8.15 24.15 -22.56
C LEU A 25 8.02 22.98 -23.52
N LYS A 26 8.34 23.17 -24.81
CA LYS A 26 8.32 22.09 -25.81
C LYS A 26 9.39 21.03 -25.53
N ARG A 27 10.61 21.43 -25.17
CA ARG A 27 11.69 20.52 -24.74
C ARG A 27 11.32 19.76 -23.47
N LYS A 28 10.65 20.40 -22.51
CA LYS A 28 10.10 19.72 -21.32
C LYS A 28 8.92 18.80 -21.63
N ARG A 29 8.29 18.94 -22.80
CA ARG A 29 7.12 18.17 -23.26
C ARG A 29 7.45 17.07 -24.25
N GLU A 30 8.69 16.96 -24.73
CA GLU A 30 9.08 15.71 -25.40
C GLU A 30 8.98 14.59 -24.36
N PRO A 31 8.20 13.53 -24.62
CA PRO A 31 8.18 12.39 -23.74
C PRO A 31 9.61 11.86 -23.70
N THR A 32 10.31 12.07 -22.58
CA THR A 32 11.63 11.49 -22.34
C THR A 32 11.54 10.04 -22.73
N LYS A 33 12.26 9.68 -23.81
CA LYS A 33 12.26 8.33 -24.33
C LYS A 33 12.54 7.39 -23.17
N LEU A 34 11.70 6.36 -23.02
CA LEU A 34 11.87 5.38 -21.97
C LEU A 34 13.27 4.78 -22.05
N HIS A 35 13.97 4.73 -20.93
CA HIS A 35 15.32 4.22 -20.85
C HIS A 35 15.38 2.76 -21.33
N PRO A 36 16.36 2.35 -22.17
CA PRO A 36 16.39 1.00 -22.76
C PRO A 36 16.37 -0.13 -21.74
N LYS A 37 16.92 0.11 -20.54
CA LYS A 37 16.96 -0.86 -19.43
C LYS A 37 15.74 -0.87 -18.53
N TYR A 38 14.79 0.05 -18.71
CA TYR A 38 13.64 0.20 -17.81
C TYR A 38 12.85 -1.11 -17.65
N ARG A 39 12.56 -1.78 -18.77
CA ARG A 39 11.78 -3.04 -18.77
C ARG A 39 12.51 -4.22 -18.14
N GLU A 40 13.84 -4.19 -18.11
CA GLU A 40 14.67 -5.17 -17.43
C GLU A 40 14.63 -4.92 -15.92
N LEU A 41 14.82 -3.66 -15.51
CA LEU A 41 14.84 -3.27 -14.10
C LEU A 41 13.53 -3.59 -13.37
N ILE A 42 12.37 -3.31 -13.97
CA ILE A 42 11.07 -3.55 -13.31
C ILE A 42 10.70 -5.04 -13.17
N ARG A 43 11.59 -5.97 -13.58
CA ARG A 43 11.47 -7.40 -13.26
C ARG A 43 12.05 -7.73 -11.89
N GLU A 44 12.87 -6.84 -11.34
CA GLU A 44 13.43 -6.98 -10.01
C GLU A 44 12.37 -6.63 -8.96
N TYR A 45 12.26 -7.47 -7.93
CA TYR A 45 11.25 -7.33 -6.89
C TYR A 45 11.14 -5.90 -6.28
N PRO A 46 12.25 -5.21 -5.93
CA PRO A 46 12.16 -3.88 -5.32
C PRO A 46 11.65 -2.79 -6.27
N PHE A 47 11.75 -2.99 -7.59
CA PHE A 47 11.54 -1.93 -8.58
C PHE A 47 10.13 -1.97 -9.17
N GLN A 48 9.30 -1.00 -8.80
CA GLN A 48 7.94 -0.86 -9.30
C GLN A 48 7.85 0.18 -10.40
N PRO A 49 7.15 -0.14 -11.51
CA PRO A 49 6.97 0.81 -12.59
C PRO A 49 5.97 1.92 -12.22
N VAL A 50 6.16 3.08 -12.83
CA VAL A 50 5.16 4.16 -12.86
C VAL A 50 4.58 4.27 -14.27
N ARG A 51 3.28 4.49 -14.37
CA ARG A 51 2.57 4.67 -15.64
C ARG A 51 1.78 5.97 -15.65
N THR A 52 1.65 6.56 -16.84
CA THR A 52 0.70 7.64 -17.08
C THR A 52 -0.74 7.14 -17.02
N ASN A 53 -1.72 8.05 -17.02
CA ASN A 53 -3.14 7.72 -17.16
C ASN A 53 -3.48 7.02 -18.49
N GLN A 54 -2.59 7.04 -19.49
CA GLN A 54 -2.72 6.31 -20.75
C GLN A 54 -2.01 4.94 -20.71
N GLY A 55 -1.48 4.53 -19.55
CA GLY A 55 -0.78 3.27 -19.38
C GLY A 55 0.65 3.23 -19.89
N GLN A 56 1.22 4.38 -20.31
CA GLN A 56 2.59 4.46 -20.80
C GLN A 56 3.58 4.52 -19.64
N PHE A 57 4.70 3.79 -19.74
CA PHE A 57 5.77 3.88 -18.74
C PHE A 57 6.48 5.24 -18.81
N VAL A 58 6.97 5.70 -17.66
CA VAL A 58 7.81 6.89 -17.52
C VAL A 58 9.16 6.50 -16.89
N ASN A 59 10.22 7.31 -17.06
CA ASN A 59 11.55 7.08 -16.46
C ASN A 59 11.59 7.34 -14.95
N ILE A 60 10.62 6.77 -14.23
CA ILE A 60 10.50 6.79 -12.79
C ILE A 60 10.32 5.34 -12.32
N ILE A 61 11.12 4.93 -11.34
CA ILE A 61 11.00 3.63 -10.67
C ILE A 61 10.77 3.89 -9.18
N LEU A 62 9.73 3.27 -8.63
CA LEU A 62 9.49 3.31 -7.19
C LEU A 62 10.19 2.12 -6.53
N VAL A 63 10.92 2.35 -5.44
CA VAL A 63 11.62 1.33 -4.67
C VAL A 63 10.76 0.99 -3.45
N ARG A 64 10.20 -0.23 -3.43
CA ARG A 64 9.15 -0.66 -2.47
C ARG A 64 9.64 -1.48 -1.28
N SER A 65 10.92 -1.83 -1.29
CA SER A 65 11.58 -2.69 -0.31
C SER A 65 13.08 -2.38 -0.29
N GLN A 66 13.79 -2.93 0.68
CA GLN A 66 15.25 -2.92 0.72
C GLN A 66 15.84 -3.56 -0.56
N LEU A 67 17.03 -3.10 -0.94
CA LEU A 67 17.85 -3.67 -2.01
C LEU A 67 18.59 -4.89 -1.43
N SER A 68 17.85 -5.99 -1.27
CA SER A 68 18.26 -7.17 -0.48
C SER A 68 19.44 -7.95 -1.05
N SER A 69 19.82 -7.72 -2.31
CA SER A 69 20.96 -8.36 -2.97
C SER A 69 22.00 -7.34 -3.45
N PRO A 70 23.29 -7.71 -3.52
CA PRO A 70 24.31 -6.87 -4.15
C PRO A 70 23.95 -6.47 -5.59
N HIS A 71 23.27 -7.36 -6.33
CA HIS A 71 22.76 -7.11 -7.67
C HIS A 71 21.79 -5.92 -7.71
N HIS A 72 20.82 -5.86 -6.80
CA HIS A 72 19.86 -4.74 -6.74
C HIS A 72 20.54 -3.40 -6.46
N ARG A 73 21.55 -3.39 -5.59
CA ARG A 73 22.35 -2.18 -5.33
C ARG A 73 23.14 -1.75 -6.56
N GLN A 74 23.80 -2.69 -7.23
CA GLN A 74 24.55 -2.42 -8.46
C GLN A 74 23.66 -1.84 -9.56
N LEU A 75 22.43 -2.36 -9.71
CA LEU A 75 21.46 -1.83 -10.66
C LEU A 75 21.04 -0.40 -10.31
N TYR A 76 20.73 -0.13 -9.03
CA TYR A 76 20.40 1.22 -8.59
C TYR A 76 21.55 2.20 -8.85
N GLU A 77 22.75 1.91 -8.36
CA GLU A 77 23.92 2.78 -8.51
C GLU A 77 24.27 3.05 -9.96
N LYS A 78 24.10 2.04 -10.83
CA LYS A 78 24.40 2.17 -12.26
C LYS A 78 23.45 3.11 -13.01
N TYR A 79 22.16 3.15 -12.63
CA TYR A 79 21.13 3.85 -13.41
C TYR A 79 20.48 5.04 -12.71
N LYS A 80 20.83 5.35 -11.46
CA LYS A 80 20.21 6.42 -10.66
C LYS A 80 20.30 7.82 -11.27
N ASP A 81 21.29 8.06 -12.12
CA ASP A 81 21.48 9.34 -12.81
C ASP A 81 20.73 9.41 -14.16
N GLU A 82 20.22 8.28 -14.67
CA GLU A 82 19.49 8.17 -15.94
C GLU A 82 17.98 7.91 -15.75
N ILE A 83 17.60 7.32 -14.62
CA ILE A 83 16.24 6.99 -14.22
C ILE A 83 15.99 7.57 -12.83
N LEU A 84 14.86 8.26 -12.64
CA LEU A 84 14.50 8.77 -11.32
C LEU A 84 14.01 7.61 -10.43
N PHE A 85 14.83 7.21 -9.46
CA PHE A 85 14.39 6.32 -8.39
C PHE A 85 13.78 7.13 -7.24
N MET A 86 12.61 6.71 -6.77
CA MET A 86 11.94 7.27 -5.58
C MET A 86 11.57 6.15 -4.63
N GLY A 87 11.56 6.41 -3.33
CA GLY A 87 11.05 5.44 -2.37
C GLY A 87 9.52 5.38 -2.35
N ILE A 88 8.96 4.22 -2.01
CA ILE A 88 7.54 4.07 -1.67
C ILE A 88 7.37 3.13 -0.48
N SER A 89 6.56 3.53 0.50
CA SER A 89 6.16 2.66 1.60
C SER A 89 5.30 1.51 1.08
N SER A 90 5.70 0.27 1.40
CA SER A 90 5.01 -0.95 0.98
C SER A 90 5.33 -2.13 1.90
N MET A 91 6.56 -2.67 1.84
CA MET A 91 6.89 -3.90 2.55
C MET A 91 6.98 -3.63 4.06
N GLU A 92 5.99 -4.11 4.83
CA GLU A 92 5.92 -3.94 6.28
C GLU A 92 6.08 -2.46 6.69
N ASP A 93 7.17 -2.11 7.39
CA ASP A 93 7.45 -0.78 7.90
C ASP A 93 8.38 0.05 6.98
N TYR A 94 8.73 -0.48 5.80
CA TYR A 94 9.67 0.16 4.87
C TYR A 94 9.31 1.65 4.61
N PRO A 95 10.28 2.58 4.71
CA PRO A 95 11.74 2.39 4.75
C PRO A 95 12.33 2.08 6.12
N LEU A 96 11.53 2.12 7.19
CA LEU A 96 12.00 1.79 8.53
C LEU A 96 12.23 0.28 8.67
N VAL A 97 12.97 -0.07 9.71
CA VAL A 97 13.29 -1.47 10.02
C VAL A 97 12.03 -2.13 10.58
N PRO A 98 11.53 -3.21 9.95
CA PRO A 98 10.33 -3.87 10.43
C PRO A 98 10.64 -4.58 11.77
N PRO A 99 9.71 -4.62 12.73
CA PRO A 99 9.90 -5.40 13.95
C PRO A 99 9.67 -6.89 13.72
N ASN A 100 9.08 -7.30 12.60
CA ASN A 100 8.80 -8.70 12.27
C ASN A 100 10.06 -9.58 12.42
N PRO A 101 10.07 -10.59 13.32
CA PRO A 101 11.24 -11.44 13.56
C PRO A 101 11.58 -12.35 12.37
N TYR A 102 10.64 -12.54 11.45
CA TYR A 102 10.81 -13.35 10.25
C TYR A 102 11.36 -12.55 9.05
N THR A 103 11.56 -11.24 9.20
CA THR A 103 12.13 -10.37 8.16
C THR A 103 13.58 -10.03 8.46
N GLY A 104 14.45 -10.16 7.45
CA GLY A 104 15.84 -9.69 7.53
C GLY A 104 15.91 -8.19 7.79
N LYS A 105 16.73 -7.77 8.75
CA LYS A 105 16.86 -6.36 9.15
C LYS A 105 17.80 -5.59 8.21
N TRP A 106 17.61 -4.27 8.13
CA TRP A 106 18.48 -3.34 7.41
C TRP A 106 18.76 -2.09 8.27
N PRO A 107 19.74 -1.25 7.92
CA PRO A 107 19.96 0.02 8.62
C PRO A 107 18.78 0.98 8.39
N ALA A 108 18.26 1.58 9.47
CA ALA A 108 17.09 2.47 9.41
C ALA A 108 17.36 3.77 8.66
N ASP A 109 18.57 4.29 8.80
CA ASP A 109 19.06 5.56 8.26
C ASP A 109 19.31 5.50 6.75
N GLU A 110 19.60 4.32 6.22
CA GLU A 110 19.95 4.15 4.81
C GLU A 110 18.81 4.58 3.89
N TYR A 111 17.64 3.95 4.01
CA TYR A 111 16.57 4.10 3.02
C TYR A 111 15.74 5.36 3.18
N VAL A 112 15.72 5.97 4.37
CA VAL A 112 15.00 7.24 4.59
C VAL A 112 15.63 8.41 3.85
N GLY A 113 16.93 8.37 3.56
CA GLY A 113 17.67 9.43 2.86
C GLY A 113 18.18 9.06 1.46
N LEU A 114 18.06 7.78 1.05
CA LEU A 114 18.68 7.25 -0.18
C LEU A 114 18.13 7.89 -1.46
N PHE A 115 16.84 8.24 -1.48
CA PHE A 115 16.16 8.73 -2.67
C PHE A 115 15.83 10.23 -2.55
N PRO A 116 15.85 10.99 -3.66
CA PRO A 116 15.50 12.41 -3.65
C PRO A 116 14.01 12.67 -3.33
N GLY A 117 13.16 11.66 -3.45
CA GLY A 117 11.75 11.74 -3.09
C GLY A 117 11.20 10.42 -2.57
N PHE A 118 10.14 10.51 -1.75
CA PHE A 118 9.52 9.37 -1.08
C PHE A 118 7.99 9.50 -1.02
N LEU A 119 7.30 8.46 -1.48
CA LEU A 119 5.86 8.28 -1.30
C LEU A 119 5.63 7.58 0.05
N HIS A 120 5.27 8.36 1.06
CA HIS A 120 5.28 7.92 2.46
C HIS A 120 3.87 7.74 3.03
N MET A 121 3.79 7.10 4.20
CA MET A 121 2.54 6.92 4.94
C MET A 121 2.61 7.21 6.43
N PHE A 122 3.76 7.67 6.90
CA PHE A 122 3.97 8.02 8.29
C PHE A 122 3.19 9.29 8.64
N ARG A 123 2.60 9.30 9.84
CA ARG A 123 2.02 10.51 10.44
C ARG A 123 3.11 11.53 10.77
N ASP A 124 4.19 11.04 11.37
CA ASP A 124 5.39 11.83 11.62
C ASP A 124 6.41 11.60 10.51
N THR A 125 6.77 12.68 9.83
CA THR A 125 7.75 12.67 8.73
C THR A 125 9.16 13.06 9.19
N SER A 126 9.37 13.26 10.49
CA SER A 126 10.68 13.63 11.08
C SER A 126 11.80 12.61 10.79
N VAL A 127 11.41 11.35 10.51
CA VAL A 127 12.32 10.28 10.11
C VAL A 127 13.01 10.52 8.75
N PHE A 128 12.44 11.38 7.90
CA PHE A 128 13.02 11.72 6.61
C PHE A 128 13.92 12.96 6.71
N PRO A 129 15.14 12.92 6.14
CA PRO A 129 15.98 14.10 6.02
C PRO A 129 15.31 15.22 5.20
N SER A 130 15.66 16.47 5.48
CA SER A 130 15.05 17.65 4.85
C SER A 130 15.25 17.78 3.34
N HIS A 131 16.24 17.08 2.76
CA HIS A 131 16.47 17.07 1.31
C HIS A 131 15.45 16.20 0.57
N VAL A 132 14.80 15.26 1.25
CA VAL A 132 13.86 14.31 0.64
C VAL A 132 12.52 14.97 0.40
N LYS A 133 12.02 14.91 -0.83
CA LYS A 133 10.68 15.41 -1.17
C LYS A 133 9.62 14.38 -0.82
N LEU A 134 8.63 14.77 -0.03
CA LEU A 134 7.63 13.86 0.51
C LEU A 134 6.28 14.06 -0.16
N LEU A 135 5.59 12.94 -0.42
CA LEU A 135 4.18 12.92 -0.79
C LEU A 135 3.47 11.84 0.01
N LEU A 136 2.37 12.19 0.67
CA LEU A 136 1.54 11.25 1.42
C LEU A 136 0.74 10.36 0.46
N MET A 137 1.35 9.25 0.03
CA MET A 137 0.82 8.36 -1.00
C MET A 137 1.42 6.97 -0.85
N SER A 138 0.68 5.93 -1.24
CA SER A 138 1.10 4.54 -1.14
C SER A 138 0.70 3.71 -2.34
N GLN A 139 1.21 2.48 -2.36
CA GLN A 139 0.88 1.52 -3.41
C GLN A 139 -0.63 1.22 -3.46
N SER A 140 -1.33 1.35 -2.33
CA SER A 140 -2.75 1.04 -2.22
C SER A 140 -3.65 2.10 -2.83
N ASP A 141 -3.16 3.33 -2.98
CA ASP A 141 -3.87 4.39 -3.70
C ASP A 141 -4.03 4.07 -5.21
N PHE A 142 -3.24 3.13 -5.73
CA PHE A 142 -3.26 2.69 -7.14
C PHE A 142 -3.89 1.31 -7.35
N SER A 143 -4.41 0.67 -6.29
CA SER A 143 -4.84 -0.74 -6.31
C SER A 143 -6.37 -0.90 -6.24
N LEU A 144 -7.12 0.02 -6.85
CA LEU A 144 -8.58 0.03 -6.77
C LEU A 144 -9.21 -1.09 -7.63
N PRO A 145 -10.28 -1.73 -7.14
CA PRO A 145 -11.03 -2.71 -7.90
C PRO A 145 -11.86 -2.00 -8.98
N TYR A 146 -12.24 -2.76 -10.01
CA TYR A 146 -13.27 -2.27 -10.94
C TYR A 146 -14.60 -2.08 -10.21
N PRO A 147 -15.44 -1.13 -10.65
CA PRO A 147 -16.80 -0.99 -10.15
C PRO A 147 -17.52 -2.34 -10.18
N ALA A 148 -18.10 -2.73 -9.04
CA ALA A 148 -18.76 -4.02 -8.88
C ALA A 148 -20.21 -3.83 -8.44
N GLN A 149 -21.06 -4.80 -8.78
CA GLN A 149 -22.43 -4.84 -8.30
C GLN A 149 -22.48 -5.07 -6.80
N ARG A 150 -23.42 -4.40 -6.13
CA ARG A 150 -23.73 -4.65 -4.71
C ARG A 150 -24.19 -6.09 -4.54
N MET A 151 -23.78 -6.70 -3.43
CA MET A 151 -24.14 -8.07 -3.06
C MET A 151 -24.90 -8.07 -1.72
N PRO A 152 -25.86 -8.99 -1.52
CA PRO A 152 -26.48 -9.17 -0.21
C PRO A 152 -25.42 -9.49 0.85
N LYS A 153 -25.57 -8.89 2.04
CA LYS A 153 -24.70 -9.17 3.18
C LYS A 153 -25.02 -10.57 3.73
N LYS A 154 -23.99 -11.37 3.97
CA LYS A 154 -24.05 -12.75 4.48
C LYS A 154 -23.22 -12.93 5.75
N TYR A 155 -22.21 -12.08 5.94
CA TYR A 155 -21.26 -12.15 7.03
C TYR A 155 -21.18 -10.78 7.70
N ASP A 156 -20.80 -10.75 8.98
CA ASP A 156 -20.52 -9.49 9.66
C ASP A 156 -19.17 -8.95 9.23
N PHE A 157 -18.13 -9.80 9.18
CA PHE A 157 -16.79 -9.36 8.82
C PHE A 157 -16.03 -10.29 7.87
N THR A 158 -15.08 -9.71 7.13
CA THR A 158 -14.00 -10.46 6.46
C THR A 158 -12.66 -10.03 7.04
N PHE A 159 -11.77 -11.00 7.26
CA PHE A 159 -10.36 -10.79 7.57
C PHE A 159 -9.50 -11.22 6.38
N SER A 160 -8.52 -10.40 6.01
CA SER A 160 -7.56 -10.71 4.94
C SER A 160 -6.26 -11.27 5.53
N GLY A 161 -6.13 -12.59 5.50
CA GLY A 161 -4.83 -13.25 5.61
C GLY A 161 -4.01 -13.13 4.33
N SER A 162 -2.77 -13.61 4.39
CA SER A 162 -1.92 -13.93 3.24
C SER A 162 -1.54 -15.41 3.28
N ASP A 163 -0.46 -15.86 2.66
CA ASP A 163 -0.02 -17.27 2.75
C ASP A 163 0.44 -17.58 4.19
N GLN A 164 -0.53 -17.83 5.08
CA GLN A 164 -0.30 -18.07 6.49
C GLN A 164 0.43 -19.40 6.68
N ASP A 165 1.27 -19.50 7.72
CA ASP A 165 1.94 -20.76 8.05
C ASP A 165 1.00 -21.71 8.80
N VAL A 166 0.06 -22.31 8.05
CA VAL A 166 -0.96 -23.22 8.60
C VAL A 166 -0.35 -24.47 9.23
N ASN A 167 0.82 -24.90 8.78
CA ASN A 167 1.50 -26.06 9.36
C ASN A 167 2.01 -25.79 10.78
N ASN A 168 2.27 -24.52 11.09
CA ASN A 168 2.69 -24.06 12.41
C ASN A 168 1.61 -23.21 13.08
N ASP A 169 0.34 -23.56 12.88
CA ASP A 169 -0.83 -22.90 13.49
C ASP A 169 -0.91 -21.38 13.25
N CYS A 170 -0.59 -20.96 12.02
CA CYS A 170 -0.44 -19.55 11.68
C CYS A 170 0.59 -18.87 12.59
N VAL A 171 1.79 -19.43 12.74
CA VAL A 171 2.96 -18.77 13.35
C VAL A 171 4.05 -18.60 12.30
N GLY A 172 4.30 -17.36 11.89
CA GLY A 172 5.28 -17.05 10.84
C GLY A 172 5.18 -15.61 10.34
N TRP A 173 5.91 -15.31 9.27
CA TRP A 173 6.01 -13.96 8.68
C TRP A 173 4.63 -13.35 8.41
N SER A 174 3.78 -14.08 7.69
CA SER A 174 2.45 -13.64 7.30
C SER A 174 1.57 -13.39 8.53
N SER A 175 1.65 -14.27 9.54
CA SER A 175 0.83 -14.16 10.74
C SER A 175 1.19 -12.97 11.60
N PHE A 176 2.49 -12.66 11.70
CA PHE A 176 2.97 -11.46 12.36
C PHE A 176 2.46 -10.21 11.63
N ALA A 177 2.69 -10.12 10.31
CA ALA A 177 2.26 -8.99 9.50
C ALA A 177 0.73 -8.79 9.54
N LYS A 178 -0.02 -9.90 9.58
CA LYS A 178 -1.49 -9.89 9.66
C LYS A 178 -2.06 -9.75 11.07
N ASN A 179 -1.21 -9.63 12.08
CA ASN A 179 -1.55 -9.57 13.51
C ASN A 179 -2.52 -10.68 13.95
N TRP A 180 -2.19 -11.93 13.58
CA TRP A 180 -3.06 -13.08 13.79
C TRP A 180 -3.33 -13.36 15.28
N THR A 181 -2.36 -13.12 16.16
CA THR A 181 -2.54 -13.28 17.61
C THR A 181 -3.69 -12.40 18.12
N PHE A 182 -3.66 -11.10 17.81
CA PHE A 182 -4.76 -10.20 18.16
C PHE A 182 -6.06 -10.61 17.47
N ALA A 183 -6.00 -11.04 16.20
CA ALA A 183 -7.20 -11.49 15.50
C ALA A 183 -7.89 -12.65 16.25
N LYS A 184 -7.15 -13.58 16.86
CA LYS A 184 -7.74 -14.65 17.68
C LYS A 184 -8.40 -14.13 18.95
N GLU A 185 -7.81 -13.14 19.61
CA GLU A 185 -8.42 -12.49 20.78
C GLU A 185 -9.70 -11.73 20.41
N ALA A 186 -9.66 -10.99 19.31
CA ALA A 186 -10.81 -10.28 18.77
C ALA A 186 -11.94 -11.25 18.37
N LEU A 187 -11.61 -12.45 17.89
CA LEU A 187 -12.58 -13.50 17.55
C LEU A 187 -13.35 -14.02 18.77
N GLU A 188 -12.73 -14.10 19.96
CA GLU A 188 -13.44 -14.46 21.20
C GLU A 188 -14.57 -13.47 21.48
N VAL A 189 -14.33 -12.17 21.27
CA VAL A 189 -15.35 -11.12 21.43
C VAL A 189 -16.38 -11.17 20.30
N MET A 190 -15.93 -11.10 19.05
CA MET A 190 -16.83 -11.03 17.89
C MET A 190 -17.73 -12.26 17.82
N CYS A 191 -17.17 -13.47 17.86
CA CYS A 191 -17.98 -14.70 17.81
C CYS A 191 -18.66 -15.01 19.14
N GLY A 192 -17.94 -14.89 20.26
CA GLY A 192 -18.38 -15.40 21.55
C GLY A 192 -19.38 -14.47 22.21
N GLU A 193 -19.00 -13.21 22.41
CA GLU A 193 -19.84 -12.21 23.08
C GLU A 193 -20.96 -11.68 22.17
N LEU A 194 -20.64 -11.40 20.90
CA LEU A 194 -21.58 -10.74 19.97
C LEU A 194 -22.23 -11.68 18.95
N GLY A 195 -21.82 -12.94 18.89
CA GLY A 195 -22.41 -13.93 17.98
C GLY A 195 -22.14 -13.66 16.49
N MET A 196 -21.18 -12.81 16.15
CA MET A 196 -20.87 -12.42 14.77
C MET A 196 -20.39 -13.60 13.94
N THR A 197 -20.73 -13.54 12.66
CA THR A 197 -20.27 -14.48 11.63
C THR A 197 -19.22 -13.82 10.75
N GLY A 198 -18.25 -14.61 10.26
CA GLY A 198 -17.15 -14.01 9.53
C GLY A 198 -16.41 -14.95 8.60
N VAL A 199 -15.56 -14.34 7.76
CA VAL A 199 -14.71 -15.05 6.80
C VAL A 199 -13.25 -14.76 7.09
N LEU A 200 -12.46 -15.80 7.32
CA LEU A 200 -11.02 -15.71 7.53
C LEU A 200 -10.29 -16.25 6.31
N VAL A 201 -9.85 -15.33 5.45
CA VAL A 201 -9.24 -15.70 4.17
C VAL A 201 -7.79 -16.13 4.35
N ALA A 202 -7.39 -17.18 3.62
CA ALA A 202 -6.06 -17.76 3.62
C ALA A 202 -5.60 -18.26 5.01
N THR A 203 -6.53 -18.86 5.76
CA THR A 203 -6.25 -19.52 7.06
C THR A 203 -6.31 -21.05 6.96
N LYS A 204 -6.35 -21.57 5.73
CA LYS A 204 -6.19 -23.00 5.40
C LYS A 204 -5.05 -23.22 4.44
N ASP A 205 -4.45 -24.41 4.50
CA ASP A 205 -3.42 -24.81 3.55
C ASP A 205 -3.99 -24.92 2.12
N LYS A 206 -3.11 -24.96 1.12
CA LYS A 206 -3.53 -24.95 -0.30
C LYS A 206 -4.33 -26.19 -0.69
N GLN A 207 -4.20 -27.27 0.09
CA GLN A 207 -4.91 -28.53 -0.09
C GLN A 207 -6.27 -28.54 0.61
N ASN A 208 -6.60 -27.50 1.39
CA ASN A 208 -7.83 -27.40 2.21
C ASN A 208 -7.98 -28.56 3.21
N VAL A 209 -6.86 -29.05 3.76
CA VAL A 209 -6.79 -30.16 4.71
C VAL A 209 -6.54 -29.65 6.12
N LYS A 210 -5.60 -28.72 6.29
CA LYS A 210 -5.31 -28.09 7.58
C LYS A 210 -5.83 -26.65 7.63
N ALA A 211 -6.13 -26.21 8.84
CA ALA A 211 -6.58 -24.86 9.14
C ALA A 211 -5.86 -24.34 10.38
N CYS A 212 -5.64 -23.04 10.43
CA CYS A 212 -5.20 -22.39 11.67
C CYS A 212 -6.29 -22.48 12.72
N SER A 213 -5.88 -22.64 13.96
CA SER A 213 -6.78 -22.70 15.11
C SER A 213 -7.55 -21.39 15.25
N ILE A 214 -8.84 -21.54 15.58
CA ILE A 214 -9.72 -20.45 15.97
C ILE A 214 -10.34 -20.79 17.33
N PRO A 215 -10.78 -19.78 18.09
CA PRO A 215 -11.56 -20.00 19.31
C PRO A 215 -12.71 -20.99 19.13
N LYS A 216 -12.90 -21.90 20.09
CA LYS A 216 -14.02 -22.87 20.03
C LYS A 216 -15.39 -22.20 19.96
N VAL A 217 -15.53 -21.02 20.57
CA VAL A 217 -16.78 -20.23 20.54
C VAL A 217 -17.16 -19.72 19.13
N CYS A 218 -16.20 -19.76 18.18
CA CYS A 218 -16.40 -19.44 16.77
C CYS A 218 -16.83 -20.64 15.91
N GLU A 219 -16.90 -21.85 16.47
CA GLU A 219 -17.30 -23.04 15.70
C GLU A 219 -18.70 -22.85 15.10
N GLY A 220 -18.83 -23.12 13.80
CA GLY A 220 -20.07 -22.90 13.04
C GLY A 220 -20.36 -21.44 12.65
N LYS A 221 -19.60 -20.45 13.14
CA LYS A 221 -19.78 -19.01 12.82
C LYS A 221 -18.78 -18.48 11.79
N ILE A 222 -17.66 -19.19 11.61
CA ILE A 222 -16.54 -18.75 10.78
C ILE A 222 -16.35 -19.63 9.55
N VAL A 223 -16.21 -18.99 8.40
CA VAL A 223 -15.72 -19.61 7.16
C VAL A 223 -14.22 -19.38 7.04
N GLN A 224 -13.42 -20.44 7.15
CA GLN A 224 -11.99 -20.40 6.84
C GLN A 224 -11.74 -20.88 5.40
N THR A 225 -10.93 -20.12 4.64
CA THR A 225 -10.61 -20.44 3.24
C THR A 225 -9.13 -20.69 3.02
N THR A 226 -8.80 -21.34 1.90
CA THR A 226 -7.45 -21.32 1.34
C THR A 226 -7.13 -19.92 0.79
N PHE A 227 -5.92 -19.73 0.25
CA PHE A 227 -5.62 -18.52 -0.51
C PHE A 227 -6.57 -18.39 -1.71
N LEU A 228 -7.18 -17.22 -1.87
CA LEU A 228 -8.17 -16.94 -2.92
C LEU A 228 -7.58 -16.04 -3.99
N ASP A 229 -8.11 -16.13 -5.21
CA ASP A 229 -7.91 -15.06 -6.18
C ASP A 229 -8.60 -13.77 -5.74
N GLN A 230 -8.19 -12.65 -6.35
CA GLN A 230 -8.66 -11.33 -5.94
C GLN A 230 -10.18 -11.17 -6.12
N ARG A 231 -10.77 -11.75 -7.17
CA ARG A 231 -12.21 -11.63 -7.42
C ARG A 231 -13.00 -12.31 -6.32
N ASP A 232 -12.59 -13.52 -5.95
CA ASP A 232 -13.29 -14.33 -4.95
C ASP A 232 -13.12 -13.74 -3.55
N PHE A 233 -11.92 -13.24 -3.22
CA PHE A 233 -11.70 -12.45 -2.01
C PHE A 233 -12.65 -11.23 -1.93
N LEU A 234 -12.70 -10.41 -2.99
CA LEU A 234 -13.55 -9.21 -3.00
C LEU A 234 -15.05 -9.54 -2.97
N ASN A 235 -15.46 -10.74 -3.40
CA ASN A 235 -16.84 -11.19 -3.21
C ASN A 235 -17.18 -11.40 -1.74
N TYR A 236 -16.27 -11.97 -0.93
CA TYR A 236 -16.45 -12.07 0.52
C TYR A 236 -16.49 -10.70 1.19
N VAL A 237 -15.61 -9.79 0.78
CA VAL A 237 -15.61 -8.39 1.26
C VAL A 237 -16.96 -7.72 0.99
N LYS A 238 -17.49 -7.78 -0.23
CA LYS A 238 -18.81 -7.22 -0.57
C LYS A 238 -19.95 -7.85 0.22
N GLN A 239 -19.86 -9.13 0.54
CA GLN A 239 -20.84 -9.86 1.35
C GLN A 239 -20.68 -9.62 2.85
N SER A 240 -19.66 -8.90 3.30
CA SER A 240 -19.43 -8.58 4.71
C SER A 240 -19.93 -7.18 5.07
N ARG A 241 -20.37 -6.98 6.32
CA ARG A 241 -20.76 -5.64 6.81
C ARG A 241 -19.54 -4.72 6.92
N PHE A 242 -18.39 -5.24 7.34
CA PHE A 242 -17.12 -4.52 7.37
C PHE A 242 -15.91 -5.40 7.03
N LEU A 243 -14.78 -4.79 6.69
CA LEU A 243 -13.48 -5.46 6.63
C LEU A 243 -12.73 -5.26 7.95
N PHE A 244 -12.31 -6.36 8.59
CA PHE A 244 -11.50 -6.33 9.80
C PHE A 244 -10.01 -6.28 9.44
N VAL A 245 -9.34 -5.21 9.89
CA VAL A 245 -7.96 -4.85 9.53
C VAL A 245 -7.12 -4.69 10.81
N PRO A 246 -6.72 -5.80 11.48
CA PRO A 246 -6.00 -5.73 12.75
C PRO A 246 -4.50 -5.47 12.64
N GLN A 247 -3.99 -5.31 11.43
CA GLN A 247 -2.56 -5.20 11.18
C GLN A 247 -1.95 -3.96 11.84
N VAL A 248 -0.66 -4.03 12.14
CA VAL A 248 0.16 -2.88 12.60
C VAL A 248 1.29 -2.66 11.60
N HIS A 249 2.04 -3.72 11.32
CA HIS A 249 3.24 -3.74 10.47
C HIS A 249 2.94 -4.20 9.03
N ASP A 250 1.94 -3.59 8.40
CA ASP A 250 1.57 -3.82 7.00
C ASP A 250 1.27 -2.47 6.36
N ALA A 251 2.26 -1.82 5.72
CA ALA A 251 2.10 -0.47 5.21
C ALA A 251 0.93 -0.37 4.23
N SER A 252 -0.17 0.22 4.72
CA SER A 252 -1.43 0.43 4.01
C SER A 252 -1.87 -0.79 3.22
N PRO A 253 -2.50 -1.77 3.87
CA PRO A 253 -2.94 -2.99 3.24
C PRO A 253 -3.81 -2.63 2.02
N ARG A 254 -3.45 -3.15 0.84
CA ARG A 254 -4.21 -2.92 -0.42
C ARG A 254 -5.69 -3.21 -0.29
N VAL A 255 -6.05 -4.13 0.61
CA VAL A 255 -7.42 -4.52 0.89
C VAL A 255 -8.25 -3.39 1.52
N ALA A 256 -7.63 -2.42 2.20
CA ALA A 256 -8.34 -1.29 2.80
C ALA A 256 -8.96 -0.38 1.73
N THR A 257 -8.16 0.10 0.77
CA THR A 257 -8.67 0.94 -0.33
C THR A 257 -9.63 0.17 -1.23
N GLN A 258 -9.44 -1.14 -1.38
CA GLN A 258 -10.34 -2.00 -2.14
C GLN A 258 -11.71 -2.16 -1.49
N ALA A 259 -11.76 -2.38 -0.18
CA ALA A 259 -13.03 -2.48 0.54
C ALA A 259 -13.80 -1.14 0.49
N LEU A 260 -13.12 -0.02 0.69
CA LEU A 260 -13.74 1.31 0.58
C LEU A 260 -14.29 1.59 -0.82
N ALA A 261 -13.54 1.24 -1.87
CA ALA A 261 -14.02 1.35 -3.25
C ALA A 261 -15.23 0.45 -3.56
N LEU A 262 -15.48 -0.56 -2.73
CA LEU A 262 -16.63 -1.47 -2.81
C LEU A 262 -17.75 -1.12 -1.84
N ASP A 263 -17.71 0.08 -1.23
CA ASP A 263 -18.72 0.55 -0.27
C ASP A 263 -18.80 -0.38 0.96
N VAL A 264 -17.64 -0.85 1.42
CA VAL A 264 -17.49 -1.68 2.63
C VAL A 264 -16.62 -0.93 3.64
N PRO A 265 -17.17 -0.55 4.81
CA PRO A 265 -16.42 0.15 5.83
C PRO A 265 -15.34 -0.73 6.47
N LEU A 266 -14.40 -0.08 7.15
CA LEU A 266 -13.25 -0.72 7.79
C LEU A 266 -13.41 -0.69 9.31
N LEU A 267 -13.09 -1.79 9.98
CA LEU A 267 -12.72 -1.79 11.39
C LEU A 267 -11.21 -1.98 11.46
N MET A 268 -10.48 -0.93 11.77
CA MET A 268 -9.03 -0.87 11.54
C MET A 268 -8.26 -0.55 12.82
N ASN A 269 -7.13 -1.24 13.01
CA ASN A 269 -6.22 -0.90 14.09
C ASN A 269 -5.64 0.51 13.87
N TYR A 270 -5.78 1.40 14.85
CA TYR A 270 -5.29 2.77 14.82
C TYR A 270 -3.78 2.87 14.59
N ASN A 271 -3.04 1.85 15.05
CA ASN A 271 -1.58 1.77 14.96
C ASN A 271 -1.10 1.23 13.62
N LEU A 272 -2.00 0.86 12.70
CA LEU A 272 -1.65 0.45 11.34
C LEU A 272 -0.86 1.54 10.61
N ILE A 273 0.34 1.19 10.14
CA ILE A 273 1.18 2.10 9.38
C ILE A 273 0.48 2.47 8.07
N GLY A 274 0.15 3.75 7.94
CA GLY A 274 -0.45 4.32 6.74
C GLY A 274 -1.93 4.05 6.53
N GLY A 275 -2.57 3.13 7.25
CA GLY A 275 -4.01 2.88 7.14
C GLY A 275 -4.85 4.08 7.58
N TRP A 276 -4.32 4.86 8.52
CA TRP A 276 -5.02 5.96 9.17
C TRP A 276 -5.58 7.02 8.20
N LYS A 277 -4.93 7.23 7.05
CA LYS A 277 -5.31 8.28 6.10
C LYS A 277 -6.61 7.98 5.33
N TYR A 278 -7.14 6.75 5.45
CA TYR A 278 -8.35 6.31 4.74
C TYR A 278 -9.62 6.35 5.60
N LEU A 279 -9.48 6.38 6.92
CA LEU A 279 -10.61 6.32 7.84
C LEU A 279 -11.07 7.71 8.26
N ASN A 280 -12.38 7.87 8.29
CA ASN A 280 -13.12 8.96 8.88
C ASN A 280 -14.50 8.42 9.29
N GLU A 281 -15.35 9.28 9.87
CA GLU A 281 -16.72 8.95 10.33
C GLU A 281 -17.63 8.27 9.29
N LYS A 282 -17.28 8.29 8.00
CA LYS A 282 -18.06 7.69 6.90
C LYS A 282 -17.46 6.41 6.34
N THR A 283 -16.19 6.13 6.63
CA THR A 283 -15.45 5.04 5.99
C THR A 283 -15.08 3.91 6.94
N GLY A 284 -15.24 4.08 8.25
CA GLY A 284 -14.97 3.03 9.22
C GLY A 284 -14.80 3.54 10.64
N GLU A 285 -14.32 2.66 11.50
CA GLU A 285 -14.02 2.92 12.90
C GLU A 285 -12.61 2.43 13.24
N PHE A 286 -11.94 3.14 14.14
CA PHE A 286 -10.66 2.71 14.67
C PHE A 286 -10.82 1.94 15.98
N PHE A 287 -9.89 1.03 16.24
CA PHE A 287 -9.64 0.50 17.58
C PHE A 287 -8.13 0.53 17.85
N HIS A 288 -7.71 0.59 19.12
CA HIS A 288 -6.30 0.55 19.49
C HIS A 288 -5.88 -0.86 19.90
N ASP A 289 -6.65 -1.48 20.78
CA ASP A 289 -6.41 -2.80 21.36
C ASP A 289 -7.70 -3.35 21.99
N MET A 290 -7.61 -4.38 22.83
CA MET A 290 -8.80 -5.00 23.43
C MET A 290 -9.56 -4.11 24.43
N SER A 291 -8.96 -3.01 24.89
CA SER A 291 -9.59 -2.07 25.82
C SER A 291 -10.72 -1.25 25.17
N ASP A 292 -10.59 -0.90 23.89
CA ASP A 292 -11.58 -0.13 23.13
C ASP A 292 -12.21 -0.93 21.97
N PHE A 293 -11.69 -2.13 21.67
CA PHE A 293 -12.19 -2.96 20.57
C PHE A 293 -13.70 -3.22 20.63
N ARG A 294 -14.25 -3.46 21.83
CA ARG A 294 -15.69 -3.73 22.02
C ARG A 294 -16.56 -2.54 21.63
N GLU A 295 -16.12 -1.35 21.98
CA GLU A 295 -16.84 -0.10 21.73
C GLU A 295 -16.75 0.32 20.26
N SER A 296 -15.71 -0.14 19.57
CA SER A 296 -15.41 0.17 18.17
C SER A 296 -16.17 -0.72 17.17
N LEU A 297 -16.86 -1.78 17.63
CA LEU A 297 -17.55 -2.73 16.76
C LEU A 297 -18.90 -2.15 16.25
N PRO A 298 -19.19 -2.23 14.94
CA PRO A 298 -20.40 -1.68 14.31
C PRO A 298 -21.64 -2.60 14.32
#